data_AF-A0A0N4X010-F1
#
_entry.id   AF-A0A0N4X010-F1
#
_cell.length_a   1.000
_cell.length_b   1.000
_cell.length_c   1.000
_cell.angle_alpha   90.00
_cell.angle_beta   90.00
_cell.angle_gamma   90.00
#
_symmetry.space_group_name_H-M   'P 1'
#
loop_
_entity.id
_entity.type
_entity.pdbx_description
1 polymer ?
#
loop_
_entity_poly.entity_id
_entity_poly.type
_entity_poly.pdbx_seq_one_letter_code
_entity_poly.pdbx_strand_id
1 'polypeptide(L)'
;MGKIAAEPTLEIRCKRASLVEKSFGELETFPKQRLALAKFEEHAKVFKNTRLFSFEMPGHAGGERRYVVSTLERFWMWYISLSERHVYELIVDSMPCRLYFDLEYCRETNPGIDHEDFLVLDSSTESKFSAHVICHLPGGVLFPSNTSMRPFCARLAGQLLEDPPVKIWNTDATKVR
;
A
#
# COMPACT_ATOMS: atom_id res chain seq x y z
N MET A 1 8.44 46.46 -25.46
CA MET A 1 8.68 45.01 -25.64
C MET A 1 9.71 44.55 -24.61
N GLY A 2 9.24 43.95 -23.51
CA GLY A 2 10.12 43.39 -22.47
C GLY A 2 10.68 42.03 -22.92
N LYS A 3 11.99 41.83 -22.74
CA LYS A 3 12.65 40.53 -22.92
C LYS A 3 12.53 39.76 -21.60
N ILE A 4 11.93 38.58 -21.66
CA ILE A 4 11.80 37.63 -20.55
C ILE A 4 13.18 36.99 -20.35
N ALA A 5 13.72 37.08 -19.13
CA ALA A 5 14.91 36.34 -18.71
C ALA A 5 14.49 34.90 -18.39
N ALA A 6 15.18 33.92 -18.98
CA ALA A 6 14.99 32.50 -18.67
C ALA A 6 15.68 32.17 -17.34
N GLU A 7 14.99 31.43 -16.47
CA GLU A 7 15.50 30.89 -15.21
C GLU A 7 16.61 29.84 -15.42
N PRO A 8 17.56 29.68 -14.49
CA PRO A 8 18.65 28.73 -14.63
C PRO A 8 18.14 27.31 -14.35
N THR A 9 18.26 26.41 -15.34
CA THR A 9 18.11 24.98 -15.15
C THR A 9 19.16 24.47 -14.18
N LEU A 10 18.72 23.96 -13.02
CA LEU A 10 19.57 23.23 -12.08
C LEU A 10 20.03 21.93 -12.72
N GLU A 11 21.21 21.94 -13.36
CA GLU A 11 21.92 20.72 -13.72
C GLU A 11 22.30 19.98 -12.43
N ILE A 12 21.55 18.93 -12.13
CA ILE A 12 21.88 17.97 -11.06
C ILE A 12 23.14 17.24 -11.51
N ARG A 13 24.28 17.71 -11.04
CA ARG A 13 25.60 17.09 -11.24
C ARG A 13 25.63 15.74 -10.54
N CYS A 14 25.25 14.68 -11.27
CA CYS A 14 25.36 13.31 -10.79
C CYS A 14 26.83 12.98 -10.54
N LYS A 15 27.21 12.86 -9.26
CA LYS A 15 28.55 12.42 -8.86
C LYS A 15 28.76 11.00 -9.38
N ARG A 16 29.96 10.71 -9.89
CA ARG A 16 30.34 9.39 -10.39
C ARG A 16 30.10 8.34 -9.30
N ALA A 17 29.18 7.44 -9.61
CA ALA A 17 28.69 6.40 -8.74
C ALA A 17 29.80 5.42 -8.32
N SER A 18 29.79 5.05 -7.04
CA SER A 18 30.64 4.05 -6.41
C SER A 18 30.44 2.66 -7.05
N LEU A 19 31.45 1.79 -7.02
CA LEU A 19 31.33 0.41 -7.52
C LEU A 19 30.24 -0.41 -6.79
N VAL A 20 29.81 0.01 -5.60
CA VAL A 20 28.66 -0.57 -4.87
C VAL A 20 27.32 -0.18 -5.53
N GLU A 21 27.24 0.97 -6.19
CA GLU A 21 26.04 1.42 -6.90
C GLU A 21 25.83 0.69 -8.24
N LYS A 22 26.90 0.12 -8.83
CA LYS A 22 26.75 -0.74 -10.02
C LYS A 22 26.08 -2.09 -9.75
N SER A 23 25.94 -2.47 -8.48
CA SER A 23 25.12 -3.58 -7.99
C SER A 23 23.68 -3.19 -7.61
N PHE A 24 23.20 -1.99 -7.98
CA PHE A 24 21.76 -1.71 -8.09
C PHE A 24 21.09 -2.45 -9.27
N GLY A 25 21.81 -3.40 -9.89
CA GLY A 25 21.29 -4.38 -10.84
C GLY A 25 20.01 -5.05 -10.35
N GLU A 26 19.16 -5.40 -11.31
CA GLU A 26 17.88 -6.09 -11.20
C GLU A 26 17.53 -6.54 -9.78
N LEU A 27 16.46 -5.97 -9.22
CA LEU A 27 15.87 -6.54 -8.03
C LEU A 27 15.67 -8.04 -8.25
N GLU A 28 16.16 -8.86 -7.32
CA GLU A 28 15.99 -10.31 -7.40
C GLU A 28 14.49 -10.62 -7.37
N THR A 29 14.00 -11.29 -8.42
CA THR A 29 12.59 -11.67 -8.53
C THR A 29 12.42 -13.16 -8.32
N PHE A 30 11.33 -13.53 -7.65
CA PHE A 30 10.98 -14.90 -7.34
C PHE A 30 9.69 -15.28 -8.07
N PRO A 31 9.61 -16.45 -8.71
CA PRO A 31 8.40 -16.90 -9.40
C PRO A 31 7.33 -17.45 -8.45
N LYS A 32 7.68 -17.74 -7.18
CA LYS A 32 6.77 -18.33 -6.20
C LYS A 32 6.85 -17.59 -4.88
N GLN A 33 5.70 -17.29 -4.28
CA GLN A 33 5.59 -16.60 -2.99
C GLN A 33 6.43 -17.25 -1.89
N ARG A 34 6.42 -18.60 -1.81
CA ARG A 34 7.19 -19.35 -0.80
C ARG A 34 8.69 -19.08 -0.87
N LEU A 35 9.25 -18.89 -2.06
CA LEU A 35 10.68 -18.60 -2.23
C LEU A 35 11.00 -17.17 -1.77
N ALA A 36 10.12 -16.24 -2.09
CA ALA A 36 10.25 -14.85 -1.65
C ALA A 36 10.09 -14.72 -0.13
N LEU A 37 9.21 -15.50 0.50
CA LEU A 37 9.08 -15.54 1.96
C LEU A 37 10.36 -16.06 2.64
N ALA A 38 10.97 -17.14 2.11
CA ALA A 38 12.25 -17.62 2.63
C ALA A 38 13.36 -16.55 2.53
N LYS A 39 13.44 -15.85 1.38
CA LYS A 39 14.35 -14.72 1.21
C LYS A 39 14.05 -13.59 2.19
N PHE A 40 12.78 -13.26 2.39
CA PHE A 40 12.34 -12.23 3.32
C PHE A 40 12.82 -12.51 4.74
N GLU A 41 12.68 -13.73 5.22
CA GLU A 41 13.13 -14.13 6.57
C GLU A 41 14.63 -13.96 6.76
N GLU A 42 15.45 -14.29 5.75
CA GLU A 42 16.89 -14.08 5.79
C GLU A 42 17.25 -12.60 5.70
N HIS A 43 16.62 -11.87 4.78
CA HIS A 43 16.92 -10.47 4.50
C HIS A 43 16.50 -9.56 5.67
N ALA A 44 15.38 -9.85 6.33
CA ALA A 44 14.86 -9.09 7.47
C ALA A 44 15.76 -9.18 8.71
N LYS A 45 16.62 -10.20 8.82
CA LYS A 45 17.63 -10.31 9.90
C LYS A 45 18.74 -9.28 9.75
N VAL A 46 19.04 -8.87 8.52
CA VAL A 46 20.16 -7.98 8.18
C VAL A 46 19.67 -6.56 7.96
N PHE A 47 18.59 -6.38 7.19
CA PHE A 47 18.10 -5.09 6.77
C PHE A 47 16.80 -4.74 7.49
N LYS A 48 16.87 -3.71 8.35
CA LYS A 48 15.67 -3.08 8.91
C LYS A 48 14.79 -2.56 7.77
N ASN A 49 13.48 -2.62 7.98
CA ASN A 49 12.49 -2.15 6.99
C ASN A 49 12.49 -2.95 5.66
N THR A 50 12.83 -4.24 5.73
CA THR A 50 12.61 -5.19 4.62
C THR A 50 11.12 -5.30 4.32
N ARG A 51 10.77 -5.41 3.03
CA ARG A 51 9.42 -5.54 2.50
C ARG A 51 9.38 -6.61 1.41
N LEU A 52 8.19 -7.19 1.24
CA LEU A 52 7.87 -8.14 0.18
C LEU A 52 6.79 -7.52 -0.68
N PHE A 53 7.00 -7.51 -2.00
CA PHE A 53 6.02 -7.02 -2.96
C PHE A 53 5.75 -8.09 -4.02
N SER A 54 4.57 -8.04 -4.64
CA SER A 54 4.25 -8.78 -5.84
C SER A 54 3.89 -7.84 -6.97
N PHE A 55 4.21 -8.19 -8.20
CA PHE A 55 3.85 -7.42 -9.38
C PHE A 55 3.49 -8.35 -10.54
N GLU A 56 2.68 -7.83 -11.46
CA GLU A 56 2.25 -8.56 -12.65
C GLU A 56 3.24 -8.34 -13.81
N MET A 57 3.60 -9.42 -14.51
CA MET A 57 4.50 -9.33 -15.66
C MET A 57 3.75 -8.83 -16.90
N PRO A 58 4.19 -7.73 -17.53
CA PRO A 58 3.60 -7.26 -18.78
C PRO A 58 3.68 -8.33 -19.87
N GLY A 59 2.58 -8.56 -20.59
CA GLY A 59 2.54 -9.46 -21.76
C GLY A 59 2.29 -10.94 -21.47
N HIS A 60 2.14 -11.35 -20.21
CA HIS A 60 1.75 -12.71 -19.87
C HIS A 60 0.21 -12.80 -19.78
N ALA A 61 -0.40 -13.50 -20.74
CA ALA A 61 -1.83 -13.78 -20.78
C ALA A 61 -2.21 -14.73 -19.62
N GLY A 62 -2.50 -14.15 -18.45
CA GLY A 62 -2.83 -14.91 -17.24
C GLY A 62 -2.49 -14.23 -15.92
N GLY A 63 -1.90 -13.02 -15.94
CA GLY A 63 -1.59 -12.29 -14.70
C GLY A 63 -0.53 -13.00 -13.86
N GLU A 64 0.49 -13.57 -14.49
CA GLU A 64 1.58 -14.25 -13.76
C GLU A 64 2.27 -13.25 -12.83
N ARG A 65 2.20 -13.54 -11.52
CA ARG A 65 2.77 -12.70 -10.48
C ARG A 65 4.19 -13.12 -10.16
N ARG A 66 5.08 -12.14 -10.11
CA ARG A 66 6.42 -12.27 -9.54
C ARG A 66 6.52 -11.53 -8.23
N TYR A 67 7.47 -11.96 -7.41
CA TYR A 67 7.68 -11.44 -6.07
C TYR A 67 9.06 -10.83 -5.94
N VAL A 68 9.20 -9.79 -5.14
CA VAL A 68 10.46 -9.11 -4.90
C VAL A 68 10.61 -8.80 -3.43
N VAL A 69 11.79 -9.09 -2.89
CA VAL A 69 12.18 -8.75 -1.52
C VAL A 69 13.22 -7.65 -1.58
N SER A 70 12.98 -6.54 -0.88
CA SER A 70 13.90 -5.40 -0.88
C SER A 70 13.71 -4.54 0.37
N THR A 71 14.60 -3.58 0.59
CA THR A 71 14.30 -2.45 1.49
C THR A 71 13.33 -1.49 0.80
N LEU A 72 12.54 -0.75 1.59
CA LEU A 72 11.60 0.23 1.05
C LEU A 72 12.31 1.29 0.17
N GLU A 73 13.47 1.77 0.59
CA GLU A 73 14.25 2.77 -0.15
C GLU A 73 14.70 2.26 -1.53
N ARG A 74 15.29 1.06 -1.57
CA ARG A 74 15.73 0.45 -2.85
C ARG A 74 14.55 0.11 -3.74
N PHE A 75 13.46 -0.41 -3.15
CA PHE A 75 12.22 -0.65 -3.90
C PHE A 75 11.66 0.64 -4.49
N TRP A 76 11.64 1.74 -3.74
CA TRP A 76 11.09 3.01 -4.19
C TRP A 76 11.79 3.52 -5.45
N MET A 77 13.13 3.46 -5.49
CA MET A 77 13.91 3.85 -6.68
C MET A 77 13.52 3.06 -7.94
N TRP A 78 13.25 1.76 -7.80
CA TRP A 78 12.77 0.94 -8.90
C TRP A 78 11.30 1.27 -9.24
N TYR A 79 10.44 1.36 -8.24
CA TYR A 79 9.01 1.61 -8.39
C TYR A 79 8.71 2.92 -9.14
N ILE A 80 9.43 4.01 -8.83
CA ILE A 80 9.22 5.29 -9.52
C ILE A 80 9.64 5.28 -10.99
N SER A 81 10.47 4.33 -11.40
CA SER A 81 10.91 4.16 -12.79
C SER A 81 9.89 3.40 -13.66
N LEU A 82 8.89 2.75 -13.04
CA LEU A 82 7.88 1.98 -13.75
C LEU A 82 6.84 2.90 -14.42
N SER A 83 6.52 2.58 -15.68
CA SER A 83 5.43 3.21 -16.43
C SER A 83 4.06 2.76 -15.92
N GLU A 84 3.92 1.45 -15.65
CA GLU A 84 2.72 0.82 -15.08
C GLU A 84 3.04 0.27 -13.70
N ARG A 85 2.17 0.53 -12.72
CA ARG A 85 2.45 0.31 -11.29
C ARG A 85 1.51 -0.71 -10.66
N HIS A 86 1.29 -1.82 -11.35
CA HIS A 86 0.56 -2.97 -10.83
C HIS A 86 1.43 -3.76 -9.84
N VAL A 87 1.74 -3.13 -8.70
CA VAL A 87 2.60 -3.67 -7.64
C VAL A 87 1.85 -3.59 -6.32
N TYR A 88 1.91 -4.68 -5.56
CA TYR A 88 1.18 -4.85 -4.30
C TYR A 88 2.15 -5.23 -3.19
N GLU A 89 2.03 -4.61 -2.02
CA GLU A 89 2.75 -5.04 -0.82
C GLU A 89 2.12 -6.32 -0.27
N LEU A 90 2.95 -7.32 0.05
CA LEU A 90 2.52 -8.51 0.77
C LEU A 90 2.73 -8.28 2.26
N ILE A 91 1.61 -8.24 2.99
CA ILE A 91 1.63 -8.23 4.45
C ILE A 91 1.96 -9.65 4.92
N VAL A 92 3.22 -9.85 5.33
CA VAL A 92 3.71 -11.13 5.82
C VAL A 92 3.02 -11.47 7.14
N ASP A 93 2.59 -12.73 7.29
CA ASP A 93 1.96 -13.19 8.53
C ASP A 93 2.91 -13.04 9.72
N SER A 94 2.33 -12.79 10.90
CA SER A 94 3.08 -12.62 12.15
C SER A 94 4.10 -11.47 12.15
N MET A 95 3.96 -10.47 11.26
CA MET A 95 4.78 -9.25 11.25
C MET A 95 4.00 -8.01 11.73
N PRO A 96 4.63 -7.09 12.47
CA PRO A 96 3.99 -5.85 12.89
C PRO A 96 3.48 -5.03 11.70
N CYS A 97 2.26 -4.53 11.80
CA CYS A 97 1.64 -3.72 10.75
C CYS A 97 0.72 -2.63 11.32
N ARG A 98 0.47 -1.61 10.49
CA ARG A 98 -0.53 -0.58 10.77
C ARG A 98 -1.92 -1.15 10.58
N LEU A 99 -2.90 -0.66 11.34
CA LEU A 99 -4.30 -0.94 11.05
C LEU A 99 -4.63 -0.40 9.65
N TYR A 100 -5.22 -1.25 8.82
CA TYR A 100 -5.64 -0.90 7.47
C TYR A 100 -7.07 -1.37 7.22
N PHE A 101 -7.79 -0.62 6.39
CA PHE A 101 -9.09 -0.99 5.87
C PHE A 101 -9.09 -0.86 4.36
N ASP A 102 -9.75 -1.81 3.71
CA ASP A 102 -10.14 -1.71 2.31
C ASP A 102 -11.63 -1.35 2.29
N LEU A 103 -11.94 -0.12 1.90
CA LEU A 103 -13.29 0.44 1.97
C LEU A 103 -13.80 0.70 0.57
N GLU A 104 -14.94 0.09 0.25
CA GLU A 104 -15.59 0.23 -1.06
C GLU A 104 -17.10 0.47 -0.88
N TYR A 105 -17.67 1.37 -1.67
CA TYR A 105 -19.12 1.54 -1.78
C TYR A 105 -19.53 2.15 -3.14
N CYS A 106 -20.81 1.97 -3.49
CA CYS A 106 -21.39 2.55 -4.70
C CYS A 106 -21.73 4.03 -4.49
N ARG A 107 -21.18 4.92 -5.33
CA ARG A 107 -21.36 6.38 -5.21
C ARG A 107 -22.80 6.82 -5.46
N GLU A 108 -23.46 6.22 -6.46
CA GLU A 108 -24.85 6.55 -6.84
C GLU A 108 -25.84 6.38 -5.68
N THR A 109 -25.58 5.40 -4.81
CA THR A 109 -26.43 5.10 -3.65
C THR A 109 -26.01 5.84 -2.38
N ASN A 110 -24.88 6.56 -2.37
CA ASN A 110 -24.29 7.20 -1.18
C ASN A 110 -23.66 8.58 -1.47
N PRO A 111 -24.42 9.59 -1.92
CA PRO A 111 -23.88 10.88 -2.40
C PRO A 111 -23.33 11.84 -1.31
N GLY A 112 -23.41 11.51 -0.02
CA GLY A 112 -23.16 12.44 1.09
C GLY A 112 -22.05 12.06 2.07
N ILE A 113 -21.09 11.23 1.67
CA ILE A 113 -19.98 10.76 2.52
C ILE A 113 -18.71 11.62 2.26
N ASP A 114 -17.99 12.00 3.34
CA ASP A 114 -16.75 12.82 3.34
C ASP A 114 -15.60 12.09 4.11
N HIS A 115 -14.33 12.43 3.86
CA HIS A 115 -13.15 11.62 4.23
C HIS A 115 -11.93 12.42 4.76
N GLU A 116 -11.86 12.73 6.06
CA GLU A 116 -10.68 13.38 6.66
C GLU A 116 -10.24 12.69 7.96
N ASP A 117 -8.93 12.79 8.31
CA ASP A 117 -8.18 12.17 9.44
C ASP A 117 -7.33 10.91 9.14
N PHE A 118 -7.38 10.38 7.92
CA PHE A 118 -6.70 9.12 7.56
C PHE A 118 -5.71 9.29 6.41
N LEU A 119 -4.69 8.42 6.31
CA LEU A 119 -4.01 8.25 5.02
C LEU A 119 -4.96 7.46 4.11
N VAL A 120 -5.66 8.19 3.26
CA VAL A 120 -6.61 7.66 2.28
C VAL A 120 -5.88 7.50 0.95
N LEU A 121 -5.68 6.25 0.52
CA LEU A 121 -5.22 5.95 -0.84
C LEU A 121 -6.45 5.77 -1.72
N ASP A 122 -6.89 6.86 -2.35
CA ASP A 122 -8.07 6.88 -3.21
C ASP A 122 -7.75 6.29 -4.60
N SER A 123 -8.50 5.26 -4.99
CA SER A 123 -8.50 4.63 -6.31
C SER A 123 -9.90 4.57 -6.91
N SER A 124 -10.75 5.54 -6.55
CA SER A 124 -12.14 5.62 -6.98
C SER A 124 -12.28 5.84 -8.48
N THR A 125 -13.40 5.35 -9.00
CA THR A 125 -13.91 5.66 -10.34
C THR A 125 -15.19 6.49 -10.22
N GLU A 126 -15.78 6.86 -11.36
CA GLU A 126 -17.08 7.54 -11.41
C GLU A 126 -18.19 6.72 -10.73
N SER A 127 -18.16 5.39 -10.90
CA SER A 127 -19.18 4.48 -10.38
C SER A 127 -18.85 3.88 -9.01
N LYS A 128 -17.57 3.87 -8.62
CA LYS A 128 -17.08 3.15 -7.44
C LYS A 128 -16.24 4.05 -6.56
N PHE A 129 -16.59 4.17 -5.28
CA PHE A 129 -15.63 4.61 -4.28
C PHE A 129 -14.73 3.43 -3.91
N SER A 130 -13.42 3.65 -3.91
CA SER A 130 -12.42 2.64 -3.56
C SER A 130 -11.29 3.34 -2.85
N ALA A 131 -11.09 3.06 -1.56
CA ALA A 131 -9.99 3.64 -0.82
C ALA A 131 -9.38 2.65 0.17
N HIS A 132 -8.05 2.66 0.22
CA HIS A 132 -7.32 1.98 1.28
C HIS A 132 -7.01 2.99 2.37
N VAL A 133 -7.54 2.75 3.56
CA VAL A 133 -7.34 3.60 4.73
C VAL A 133 -6.27 3.00 5.61
N ILE A 134 -5.17 3.74 5.84
CA ILE A 134 -4.11 3.35 6.77
C ILE A 134 -4.15 4.26 8.00
N CYS A 135 -4.35 3.66 9.18
CA CYS A 135 -4.46 4.42 10.42
C CYS A 135 -3.08 4.63 11.06
N HIS A 136 -2.70 5.90 11.26
CA HIS A 136 -1.53 6.27 12.03
C HIS A 136 -1.89 6.44 13.50
N LEU A 137 -1.65 5.41 14.32
CA LEU A 137 -1.90 5.50 15.75
C LEU A 137 -0.89 6.45 16.42
N PRO A 138 -1.32 7.23 17.45
CA PRO A 138 -0.43 8.11 18.19
C PRO A 138 0.79 7.37 18.76
N GLY A 139 1.94 8.04 18.78
CA GLY A 139 3.19 7.46 19.29
C GLY A 139 3.83 6.41 18.37
N GLY A 140 3.33 6.25 17.13
CA GLY A 140 3.90 5.31 16.16
C GLY A 140 3.69 3.84 16.52
N VAL A 141 2.70 3.56 17.37
CA VAL A 141 2.37 2.19 17.79
C VAL A 141 1.76 1.39 16.65
N LEU A 142 2.04 0.08 16.64
CA LEU A 142 1.62 -0.86 15.61
C LEU A 142 0.88 -2.03 16.26
N PHE A 143 0.01 -2.69 15.50
CA PHE A 143 -0.51 -3.99 15.89
C PHE A 143 0.60 -5.05 15.74
N PRO A 144 0.69 -6.04 16.65
CA PRO A 144 1.68 -7.11 16.55
C PRO A 144 1.65 -7.88 15.23
N SER A 145 0.47 -8.06 14.64
CA SER A 145 0.26 -8.67 13.33
C SER A 145 -1.10 -8.32 12.74
N ASN A 146 -1.31 -8.59 11.45
CA ASN A 146 -2.61 -8.45 10.79
C ASN A 146 -3.67 -9.34 11.46
N THR A 147 -3.30 -10.55 11.88
CA THR A 147 -4.19 -11.47 12.60
C THR A 147 -4.58 -10.93 13.97
N SER A 148 -3.69 -10.19 14.65
CA SER A 148 -3.98 -9.55 15.94
C SER A 148 -4.98 -8.39 15.85
N MET A 149 -5.28 -7.90 14.65
CA MET A 149 -6.31 -6.87 14.43
C MET A 149 -7.73 -7.44 14.54
N ARG A 150 -7.92 -8.77 14.37
CA ARG A 150 -9.26 -9.38 14.35
C ARG A 150 -10.12 -9.01 15.56
N PRO A 151 -9.65 -9.09 16.82
CA PRO A 151 -10.46 -8.69 17.97
C PRO A 151 -10.77 -7.20 18.00
N PHE A 152 -9.88 -6.35 17.47
CA PHE A 152 -10.15 -4.91 17.33
C PHE A 152 -11.27 -4.69 16.30
N CYS A 153 -11.18 -5.30 15.12
CA CYS A 153 -12.21 -5.18 14.09
C CYS A 153 -13.56 -5.74 14.58
N ALA A 154 -13.55 -6.85 15.33
CA ALA A 154 -14.76 -7.40 15.92
C ALA A 154 -15.39 -6.45 16.96
N ARG A 155 -14.58 -5.80 17.81
CA ARG A 155 -15.06 -4.79 18.75
C ARG A 155 -15.59 -3.55 18.03
N LEU A 156 -14.88 -3.06 17.02
CA LEU A 156 -15.34 -1.92 16.21
C LEU A 156 -16.67 -2.24 15.53
N ALA A 157 -16.80 -3.43 14.93
CA ALA A 157 -18.05 -3.89 14.34
C ALA A 157 -19.18 -3.98 15.37
N GLY A 158 -18.90 -4.52 16.57
CA GLY A 158 -19.86 -4.56 17.67
C GLY A 158 -20.33 -3.16 18.08
N GLN A 159 -19.40 -2.22 18.28
CA GLN A 159 -19.72 -0.83 18.61
C GLN A 159 -20.53 -0.14 17.52
N LEU A 160 -20.17 -0.36 16.25
CA LEU A 160 -20.93 0.17 15.12
C LEU A 160 -22.34 -0.44 15.04
N LEU A 161 -22.54 -1.69 15.44
CA LEU A 161 -23.88 -2.29 15.45
C LEU A 161 -24.72 -1.84 16.65
N GLU A 162 -24.10 -1.54 17.79
CA GLU A 162 -24.78 -1.12 19.03
C GLU A 162 -25.12 0.38 19.04
N ASP A 163 -24.20 1.25 18.62
CA ASP A 163 -24.35 2.71 18.64
C ASP A 163 -23.67 3.33 17.41
N PRO A 164 -24.28 3.19 16.22
CA PRO A 164 -23.64 3.69 15.02
C PRO A 164 -23.73 5.23 14.97
N PRO A 165 -22.65 5.92 14.56
CA PRO A 165 -22.68 7.36 14.35
C PRO A 165 -23.60 7.79 13.20
N VAL A 166 -24.05 6.85 12.36
CA VAL A 166 -24.93 7.04 11.20
C VAL A 166 -25.91 5.87 11.04
N LYS A 167 -26.96 5.97 10.23
CA LYS A 167 -27.87 4.83 10.01
C LYS A 167 -27.17 3.71 9.25
N ILE A 168 -27.16 2.49 9.81
CA ILE A 168 -26.73 1.27 9.12
C ILE A 168 -27.97 0.53 8.58
N TRP A 169 -27.89 0.12 7.31
CA TRP A 169 -28.94 -0.64 6.64
C TRP A 169 -28.54 -2.11 6.52
N ASN A 170 -29.52 -3.01 6.62
CA ASN A 170 -29.39 -4.43 6.26
C ASN A 170 -29.16 -4.58 4.75
N THR A 171 -28.76 -5.78 4.33
CA THR A 171 -28.55 -6.12 2.92
C THR A 171 -29.81 -5.97 2.04
N ASP A 172 -31.01 -5.99 2.64
CA ASP A 172 -32.30 -5.78 1.99
C ASP A 172 -32.82 -4.33 2.11
N ALA A 173 -31.95 -3.39 2.54
CA ALA A 173 -32.29 -2.01 2.83
C ALA A 173 -33.34 -1.81 3.95
N THR A 174 -33.50 -2.78 4.85
CA THR A 174 -34.23 -2.59 6.12
C THR A 174 -33.30 -2.10 7.24
N LYS A 175 -33.84 -1.66 8.38
CA LYS A 175 -33.00 -1.16 9.50
C LYS A 175 -32.35 -2.31 10.27
N VAL A 176 -31.07 -2.20 10.59
CA VAL A 176 -30.47 -2.99 11.68
C VAL A 176 -31.21 -2.63 12.97
N ARG A 177 -31.62 -3.63 13.75
CA ARG A 177 -32.40 -3.44 14.98
C ARG A 177 -31.64 -2.64 16.02
#